data_AF-A0A935UMU3-F1
#
_entry.id   AF-A0A935UMU3-F1
#
_cell.length_a   1.000
_cell.length_b   1.000
_cell.length_c   1.000
_cell.angle_alpha   90.00
_cell.angle_beta   90.00
_cell.angle_gamma   90.00
#
_symmetry.space_group_name_H-M   'P 1'
#
loop_
_entity.id
_entity.type
_entity.pdbx_description
1 polymer ?
#
loop_
_entity_poly.entity_id
_entity_poly.type
_entity_poly.pdbx_seq_one_letter_code
_entity_poly.pdbx_strand_id
1 'polypeptide(L)'
;MIIRLAMTRLADRIGWHPTTATLIGATLVVGGFLLAELNWWFIVLSGIGAFGPGILRELGWLRDNDEFARRAAQRAGYHAYLVTGLVAFVLIGFIRSGERHLKNPEELSTLFLALLYFTWLLSSLLSFWGARKAASRILIGFGICWLLFSAADSWQDPLGLLMHSLVAAPFFALAALARRWPRIAGVLLIAAGVFFYFFFDFHSDQRGGLITNSVTAVLLVGPLVGSGVALLGAQSGGEPEAAA
;
A
#
# COMPACT_ATOMS: atom_id res chain seq x y z
N MET A 1 2.55 -11.09 -30.64
CA MET A 1 4.02 -10.84 -30.62
C MET A 1 4.37 -9.41 -30.18
N ILE A 2 3.68 -8.37 -30.68
CA ILE A 2 3.95 -6.95 -30.35
C ILE A 2 3.79 -6.63 -28.84
N ILE A 3 2.72 -7.14 -28.20
CA ILE A 3 2.46 -6.89 -26.76
C ILE A 3 3.61 -7.41 -25.88
N ARG A 4 4.15 -8.59 -26.19
CA ARG A 4 5.24 -9.21 -25.42
C ARG A 4 6.52 -8.37 -25.49
N LEU A 5 6.80 -7.77 -26.65
CA LEU A 5 8.00 -6.95 -26.90
C LEU A 5 7.90 -5.55 -26.28
N ALA A 6 6.69 -4.99 -26.18
CA ALA A 6 6.45 -3.74 -25.45
C ALA A 6 6.59 -3.96 -23.94
N MET A 7 6.09 -5.08 -23.42
CA MET A 7 6.15 -5.41 -21.99
C MET A 7 7.59 -5.62 -21.51
N THR A 8 8.44 -6.29 -22.29
CA THR A 8 9.85 -6.51 -21.92
C THR A 8 10.63 -5.21 -21.87
N ARG A 9 10.47 -4.31 -22.87
CA ARG A 9 11.15 -3.00 -22.86
C ARG A 9 10.74 -2.10 -21.69
N LEU A 10 9.49 -2.20 -21.24
CA LEU A 10 9.00 -1.45 -20.08
C LEU A 10 9.57 -2.03 -18.78
N ALA A 11 9.64 -3.37 -18.67
CA ALA A 11 10.25 -4.05 -17.53
C ALA A 11 11.74 -3.72 -17.38
N ASP A 12 12.49 -3.73 -18.49
CA ASP A 12 13.93 -3.41 -18.51
C ASP A 12 14.19 -1.96 -18.09
N ARG A 13 13.36 -1.00 -18.53
CA ARG A 13 13.48 0.40 -18.10
C ARG A 13 13.21 0.62 -16.61
N ILE A 14 12.38 -0.24 -16.01
CA ILE A 14 12.04 -0.17 -14.59
C ILE A 14 13.06 -0.97 -13.75
N GLY A 15 13.90 -1.77 -14.39
CA GLY A 15 14.83 -2.71 -13.74
C GLY A 15 14.09 -3.78 -12.94
N TRP A 16 12.86 -4.11 -13.33
CA TRP A 16 12.02 -5.03 -12.58
C TRP A 16 11.87 -6.35 -13.31
N HIS A 17 12.52 -7.38 -12.77
CA HIS A 17 12.42 -8.76 -13.21
C HIS A 17 11.67 -9.56 -12.15
N PRO A 18 10.33 -9.57 -12.16
CA PRO A 18 9.57 -10.35 -11.19
C PRO A 18 9.87 -11.83 -11.39
N THR A 19 10.24 -12.51 -10.31
CA THR A 19 10.46 -13.95 -10.35
C THR A 19 9.13 -14.67 -10.58
N THR A 20 9.17 -15.87 -11.15
CA THR A 20 7.96 -16.68 -11.41
C THR A 20 7.13 -16.88 -10.13
N ALA A 21 7.80 -17.12 -9.00
CA ALA A 21 7.13 -17.24 -7.71
C ALA A 21 6.38 -15.95 -7.30
N THR A 22 6.95 -14.79 -7.64
CA THR A 22 6.33 -13.49 -7.37
C THR A 22 5.09 -13.27 -8.27
N LEU A 23 5.15 -13.68 -9.54
CA LEU A 23 4.00 -13.62 -10.45
C LEU A 23 2.87 -14.56 -10.03
N ILE A 24 3.20 -15.78 -9.59
CA ILE A 24 2.23 -16.72 -9.03
C ILE A 24 1.61 -16.13 -7.77
N GLY A 25 2.43 -15.63 -6.85
CA GLY A 25 1.96 -14.98 -5.62
C GLY A 25 1.01 -13.81 -5.91
N ALA A 26 1.37 -12.92 -6.84
CA ALA A 26 0.51 -11.80 -7.25
C ALA A 26 -0.82 -12.28 -7.84
N THR A 27 -0.79 -13.29 -8.71
CA THR A 27 -2.00 -13.90 -9.28
C THR A 27 -2.89 -14.50 -8.21
N LEU A 28 -2.32 -15.20 -7.22
CA LEU A 28 -3.06 -15.75 -6.09
C LEU A 28 -3.67 -14.67 -5.20
N VAL A 29 -2.95 -13.56 -4.96
CA VAL A 29 -3.48 -12.41 -4.22
C VAL A 29 -4.71 -11.83 -4.92
N VAL A 30 -4.56 -11.47 -6.20
CA VAL A 30 -5.63 -10.85 -6.98
C VAL A 30 -6.81 -11.82 -7.14
N GLY A 31 -6.52 -13.06 -7.52
CA GLY A 31 -7.55 -14.10 -7.68
C GLY A 31 -8.29 -14.39 -6.38
N GLY A 32 -7.58 -14.52 -5.26
CA GLY A 32 -8.20 -14.73 -3.95
C GLY A 32 -9.10 -13.57 -3.52
N PHE A 33 -8.71 -12.33 -3.84
CA PHE A 33 -9.50 -11.15 -3.51
C PHE A 33 -10.78 -11.07 -4.35
N LEU A 34 -10.68 -11.34 -5.67
CA LEU A 34 -11.83 -11.38 -6.56
C LEU A 34 -12.81 -12.52 -6.20
N LEU A 35 -12.28 -13.68 -5.79
CA LEU A 35 -13.09 -14.83 -5.42
C LEU A 35 -13.69 -14.71 -4.00
N ALA A 36 -13.18 -13.79 -3.17
CA ALA A 36 -13.71 -13.57 -1.81
C ALA A 36 -15.18 -13.13 -1.80
N GLU A 37 -15.65 -12.48 -2.88
CA GLU A 37 -17.08 -12.13 -3.05
C GLU A 37 -17.98 -13.38 -3.15
N LEU A 38 -17.45 -14.49 -3.66
CA LEU A 38 -18.16 -15.77 -3.75
C LEU A 38 -18.08 -16.55 -2.45
N ASN A 39 -16.91 -16.56 -1.80
CA ASN A 39 -16.69 -17.25 -0.52
C ASN A 39 -15.49 -16.64 0.23
N TRP A 40 -15.71 -16.22 1.47
CA TRP A 40 -14.68 -15.65 2.33
C TRP A 40 -13.46 -16.54 2.55
N TRP A 41 -13.57 -17.86 2.42
CA TRP A 41 -12.41 -18.76 2.48
C TRP A 41 -11.34 -18.47 1.42
N PHE A 42 -11.69 -17.83 0.29
CA PHE A 42 -10.71 -17.45 -0.72
C PHE A 42 -9.73 -16.36 -0.26
N ILE A 43 -9.98 -15.66 0.85
CA ILE A 43 -8.98 -14.79 1.49
C ILE A 43 -7.74 -15.57 1.92
N VAL A 44 -7.89 -16.85 2.28
CA VAL A 44 -6.75 -17.72 2.58
C VAL A 44 -5.83 -17.84 1.36
N LEU A 45 -6.39 -17.88 0.15
CA LEU A 45 -5.61 -17.90 -1.09
C LEU A 45 -4.80 -16.61 -1.25
N SER A 46 -5.39 -15.46 -0.91
CA SER A 46 -4.68 -14.18 -0.92
C SER A 46 -3.56 -14.15 0.12
N GLY A 47 -3.79 -14.70 1.32
CA GLY A 47 -2.76 -14.88 2.33
C GLY A 47 -1.60 -15.75 1.83
N ILE A 48 -1.90 -16.90 1.21
CA ILE A 48 -0.89 -17.79 0.62
C ILE A 48 -0.13 -17.07 -0.51
N GLY A 49 -0.82 -16.31 -1.36
CA GLY A 49 -0.17 -15.55 -2.43
C GLY A 49 0.78 -14.47 -1.91
N ALA A 50 0.38 -13.77 -0.85
CA ALA A 50 1.16 -12.68 -0.25
C ALA A 50 2.38 -13.19 0.53
N PHE A 51 2.20 -14.22 1.36
CA PHE A 51 3.24 -14.70 2.29
C PHE A 51 3.98 -15.93 1.78
N GLY A 52 3.35 -16.76 0.94
CA GLY A 52 3.90 -18.02 0.45
C GLY A 52 5.27 -17.89 -0.21
N PRO A 53 5.48 -16.98 -1.18
CA PRO A 53 6.80 -16.77 -1.77
C PRO A 53 7.87 -16.35 -0.75
N GLY A 54 7.49 -15.62 0.31
CA GLY A 54 8.41 -15.27 1.40
C GLY A 54 8.79 -16.48 2.26
N ILE A 55 7.80 -17.27 2.67
CA ILE A 55 8.00 -18.50 3.47
C ILE A 55 8.85 -19.51 2.70
N LEU A 56 8.56 -19.73 1.41
CA LEU A 56 9.32 -20.66 0.56
C LEU A 56 10.80 -20.26 0.40
N ARG A 57 11.11 -18.96 0.42
CA ARG A 57 12.50 -18.47 0.41
C ARG A 57 13.20 -18.66 1.74
N GLU A 58 12.50 -18.43 2.85
CA GLU A 58 13.06 -18.62 4.19
C GLU A 58 13.34 -20.10 4.47
N LEU A 59 12.48 -21.01 3.98
CA LEU A 59 12.72 -22.46 4.00
C LEU A 59 13.85 -22.91 3.06
N GLY A 60 14.41 -22.01 2.26
CA GLY A 60 15.49 -22.29 1.31
C GLY A 60 15.06 -23.06 0.06
N TRP A 61 13.76 -23.25 -0.16
CA TRP A 61 13.21 -23.92 -1.35
C TRP A 61 13.26 -23.02 -2.59
N LEU A 62 13.15 -21.70 -2.41
CA LEU A 62 13.38 -20.71 -3.46
C LEU A 62 14.68 -19.94 -3.20
N ARG A 63 15.63 -20.02 -4.14
CA ARG A 63 16.90 -19.27 -4.12
C ARG A 63 16.95 -18.30 -5.31
N ASP A 64 15.91 -17.48 -5.44
CA ASP A 64 15.71 -16.55 -6.57
C ASP A 64 16.05 -15.09 -6.25
N ASN A 65 16.29 -14.75 -4.98
CA ASN A 65 16.52 -13.38 -4.52
C ASN A 65 17.97 -13.15 -4.09
N ASP A 66 18.48 -11.98 -4.45
CA ASP A 66 19.73 -11.46 -3.89
C ASP A 66 19.60 -11.20 -2.38
N GLU A 67 20.73 -11.26 -1.67
CA GLU A 67 20.77 -11.12 -0.22
C GLU A 67 20.16 -9.79 0.26
N PHE A 68 20.28 -8.73 -0.53
CA PHE A 68 19.65 -7.43 -0.27
C PHE A 68 18.12 -7.50 -0.23
N ALA A 69 17.50 -8.17 -1.21
CA ALA A 69 16.05 -8.33 -1.26
C ALA A 69 15.55 -9.18 -0.08
N ARG A 70 16.32 -10.22 0.31
CA ARG A 70 15.99 -11.04 1.49
C ARG A 70 16.02 -10.22 2.78
N ARG A 71 17.08 -9.44 3.00
CA ARG A 71 17.22 -8.56 4.19
C ARG A 71 16.14 -7.47 4.22
N ALA A 72 15.79 -6.88 3.07
CA ALA A 72 14.72 -5.89 2.97
C ALA A 72 13.36 -6.48 3.36
N ALA A 73 13.03 -7.66 2.83
CA ALA A 73 11.80 -8.38 3.16
C ALA A 73 11.73 -8.76 4.65
N GLN A 74 12.83 -9.24 5.23
CA GLN A 74 12.90 -9.58 6.65
C GLN A 74 12.67 -8.35 7.55
N ARG A 75 13.29 -7.20 7.24
CA ARG A 75 13.06 -5.94 7.97
C ARG A 75 11.61 -5.47 7.85
N ALA A 76 11.03 -5.56 6.65
CA ALA A 76 9.63 -5.19 6.42
C ALA A 76 8.65 -6.09 7.19
N GLY A 77 8.91 -7.40 7.22
CA GLY A 77 8.16 -8.34 8.05
C GLY A 77 8.25 -8.01 9.53
N TYR A 78 9.45 -7.70 10.02
CA TYR A 78 9.67 -7.31 11.42
C TYR A 78 8.92 -6.02 11.80
N HIS A 79 8.97 -4.98 10.97
CA HIS A 79 8.21 -3.74 11.21
C HIS A 79 6.70 -3.97 11.22
N ALA A 80 6.19 -4.74 10.26
CA ALA A 80 4.77 -5.08 10.20
C ALA A 80 4.31 -5.82 11.45
N TYR A 81 5.09 -6.78 11.91
CA TYR A 81 4.84 -7.52 13.15
C TYR A 81 4.81 -6.58 14.37
N LEU A 82 5.82 -5.73 14.54
CA LEU A 82 5.89 -4.79 15.67
C LEU A 82 4.74 -3.80 15.70
N VAL A 83 4.44 -3.16 14.58
CA VAL A 83 3.36 -2.15 14.49
C VAL A 83 2.01 -2.80 14.74
N THR A 84 1.73 -3.93 14.08
CA THR A 84 0.44 -4.63 14.24
C THR A 84 0.29 -5.13 15.68
N GLY A 85 1.34 -5.70 16.27
CA GLY A 85 1.34 -6.15 17.66
C GLY A 85 1.10 -5.01 18.64
N LEU A 86 1.80 -3.88 18.48
CA LEU A 86 1.60 -2.69 19.32
C LEU A 86 0.17 -2.16 19.23
N VAL A 87 -0.36 -2.02 18.01
CA VAL A 87 -1.74 -1.56 17.81
C VAL A 87 -2.74 -2.55 18.42
N ALA A 88 -2.50 -3.85 18.31
CA ALA A 88 -3.33 -4.87 18.95
C ALA A 88 -3.37 -4.71 20.47
N PHE A 89 -2.21 -4.53 21.12
CA PHE A 89 -2.17 -4.31 22.57
C PHE A 89 -2.89 -3.03 23.00
N VAL A 90 -2.68 -1.91 22.29
CA VAL A 90 -3.36 -0.64 22.58
C VAL A 90 -4.87 -0.78 22.40
N LEU A 91 -5.31 -1.42 21.32
CA LEU A 91 -6.73 -1.59 21.01
C LEU A 91 -7.42 -2.51 22.02
N ILE A 92 -6.78 -3.62 22.40
CA ILE A 92 -7.28 -4.51 23.46
C ILE A 92 -7.41 -3.75 24.78
N GLY A 93 -6.39 -2.98 25.17
CA GLY A 93 -6.44 -2.15 26.37
C GLY A 93 -7.57 -1.11 26.32
N PHE A 94 -7.75 -0.46 25.17
CA PHE A 94 -8.81 0.52 24.94
C PHE A 94 -10.22 -0.09 24.97
N ILE A 95 -10.40 -1.29 24.42
CA ILE A 95 -11.70 -1.98 24.46
C ILE A 95 -12.01 -2.45 25.88
N ARG A 96 -11.01 -2.96 26.61
CA ARG A 96 -11.20 -3.46 27.98
C ARG A 96 -11.29 -2.38 29.05
N SER A 97 -10.92 -1.13 28.76
CA SER A 97 -10.93 -0.04 29.74
C SER A 97 -12.30 0.60 29.99
N GLY A 98 -13.37 0.14 29.32
CA GLY A 98 -14.74 0.58 29.57
C GLY A 98 -15.77 -0.48 29.18
N GLU A 99 -17.05 -0.18 29.39
CA GLU A 99 -18.19 -1.03 28.96
C GLU A 99 -18.41 -0.93 27.43
N ARG A 100 -17.36 -1.21 26.65
CA ARG A 100 -17.39 -1.16 25.20
C ARG A 100 -17.55 -2.58 24.66
N HIS A 101 -18.74 -2.90 24.19
CA HIS A 101 -18.98 -4.15 23.47
C HIS A 101 -18.73 -3.95 21.98
N LEU A 102 -17.87 -4.78 21.41
CA LEU A 102 -17.70 -4.88 19.97
C LEU A 102 -18.97 -5.46 19.38
N LYS A 103 -19.66 -4.71 18.52
CA LYS A 103 -20.84 -5.22 17.82
C LYS A 103 -20.46 -6.34 16.85
N ASN A 104 -19.34 -6.17 16.14
CA ASN A 104 -18.87 -7.09 15.11
C ASN A 104 -17.37 -7.43 15.36
N PRO A 105 -17.04 -8.60 15.93
CA PRO A 105 -15.65 -8.98 16.17
C PRO A 105 -14.86 -9.21 14.87
N GLU A 106 -15.56 -9.49 13.77
CA GLU A 106 -14.97 -9.69 12.44
C GLU A 106 -14.27 -8.42 11.93
N GLU A 107 -14.79 -7.23 12.24
CA GLU A 107 -14.19 -5.94 11.83
C GLU A 107 -12.78 -5.77 12.41
N LEU A 108 -12.51 -6.31 13.61
CA LEU A 108 -11.17 -6.28 14.20
C LEU A 108 -10.17 -7.09 13.38
N SER A 109 -10.58 -8.26 12.89
CA SER A 109 -9.71 -9.08 12.04
C SER A 109 -9.31 -8.34 10.77
N THR A 110 -10.27 -7.62 10.16
CA THR A 110 -10.03 -6.79 8.97
C THR A 110 -9.09 -5.62 9.28
N LEU A 111 -9.25 -4.96 10.43
CA LEU A 111 -8.35 -3.91 10.88
C LEU A 111 -6.92 -4.41 11.08
N PHE A 112 -6.74 -5.54 11.76
CA PHE A 112 -5.41 -6.11 11.95
C PHE A 112 -4.77 -6.54 10.63
N LEU A 113 -5.55 -7.17 9.75
CA LEU A 113 -5.07 -7.55 8.42
C LEU A 113 -4.67 -6.31 7.59
N ALA A 114 -5.49 -5.26 7.62
CA ALA A 114 -5.21 -4.00 6.92
C ALA A 114 -3.93 -3.34 7.46
N LEU A 115 -3.77 -3.23 8.78
CA LEU A 115 -2.58 -2.67 9.42
C LEU A 115 -1.32 -3.47 9.09
N LEU A 116 -1.39 -4.79 9.19
CA LEU A 116 -0.29 -5.69 8.90
C LEU A 116 0.13 -5.56 7.44
N TYR A 117 -0.83 -5.67 6.53
CA TYR A 117 -0.55 -5.61 5.09
C TYR A 117 -0.04 -4.23 4.68
N PHE A 118 -0.66 -3.16 5.19
CA PHE A 118 -0.25 -1.80 4.93
C PHE A 118 1.18 -1.53 5.40
N THR A 119 1.50 -1.86 6.66
CA THR A 119 2.82 -1.63 7.24
C THR A 119 3.89 -2.45 6.51
N TRP A 120 3.58 -3.72 6.22
CA TRP A 120 4.46 -4.60 5.46
C TRP A 120 4.75 -4.03 4.07
N LEU A 121 3.70 -3.65 3.33
CA LEU A 121 3.81 -3.10 1.99
C LEU A 121 4.64 -1.82 2.01
N LEU A 122 4.30 -0.87 2.89
CA LEU A 122 5.01 0.40 2.99
C LEU A 122 6.49 0.18 3.33
N SER A 123 6.78 -0.65 4.34
CA SER A 123 8.17 -0.93 4.72
C SER A 123 8.95 -1.66 3.63
N SER A 124 8.31 -2.57 2.89
CA SER A 124 8.92 -3.30 1.78
C SER A 124 9.27 -2.36 0.63
N LEU A 125 8.32 -1.50 0.24
CA LEU A 125 8.51 -0.53 -0.83
C LEU A 125 9.60 0.50 -0.48
N LEU A 126 9.59 1.01 0.75
CA LEU A 126 10.60 1.95 1.23
C LEU A 126 12.00 1.32 1.28
N SER A 127 12.11 0.08 1.76
CA SER A 127 13.41 -0.62 1.84
C SER A 127 13.96 -0.99 0.47
N PHE A 128 13.09 -1.28 -0.52
CA PHE A 128 13.53 -1.73 -1.84
C PHE A 128 13.86 -0.58 -2.78
N TRP A 129 13.05 0.49 -2.79
CA TRP A 129 13.21 1.60 -3.74
C TRP A 129 13.81 2.87 -3.13
N GLY A 130 13.87 2.96 -1.80
CA GLY A 130 14.14 4.21 -1.10
C GLY A 130 12.91 5.12 -1.06
N ALA A 131 12.89 6.05 -0.11
CA ALA A 131 11.71 6.87 0.18
C ALA A 131 11.17 7.64 -1.03
N ARG A 132 12.06 8.26 -1.82
CA ARG A 132 11.66 9.09 -2.98
C ARG A 132 10.97 8.27 -4.07
N LYS A 133 11.58 7.17 -4.50
CA LYS A 133 11.04 6.32 -5.58
C LYS A 133 9.79 5.56 -5.10
N ALA A 134 9.78 5.10 -3.84
CA ALA A 134 8.62 4.44 -3.25
C ALA A 134 7.41 5.36 -3.19
N ALA A 135 7.53 6.57 -2.61
CA ALA A 135 6.43 7.52 -2.52
C ALA A 135 5.87 7.89 -3.90
N SER A 136 6.76 8.15 -4.88
CA SER A 136 6.35 8.44 -6.26
C SER A 136 5.59 7.28 -6.89
N ARG A 137 6.04 6.03 -6.71
CA ARG A 137 5.36 4.84 -7.27
C ARG A 137 4.03 4.56 -6.58
N ILE A 138 3.94 4.74 -5.26
CA ILE A 138 2.68 4.62 -4.51
C ILE A 138 1.67 5.63 -5.05
N LEU A 139 2.05 6.91 -5.19
CA LEU A 139 1.16 7.95 -5.71
C LEU A 139 0.71 7.71 -7.16
N ILE A 140 1.62 7.24 -8.02
CA ILE A 140 1.26 6.83 -9.38
C ILE A 140 0.27 5.66 -9.35
N GLY A 141 0.51 4.66 -8.49
CA GLY A 141 -0.40 3.53 -8.29
C GLY A 141 -1.79 3.98 -7.88
N PHE A 142 -1.89 4.86 -6.88
CA PHE A 142 -3.16 5.47 -6.47
C PHE A 142 -3.83 6.24 -7.59
N GLY A 143 -3.09 7.08 -8.31
CA GLY A 143 -3.62 7.83 -9.46
C GLY A 143 -4.16 6.92 -10.56
N ILE A 144 -3.44 5.84 -10.90
CA ILE A 144 -3.89 4.86 -11.91
C ILE A 144 -5.12 4.10 -11.43
N CYS A 145 -5.12 3.59 -10.20
CA CYS A 145 -6.28 2.91 -9.64
C CYS A 145 -7.52 3.82 -9.64
N TRP A 146 -7.33 5.10 -9.29
CA TRP A 146 -8.42 6.08 -9.32
C TRP A 146 -8.93 6.34 -10.74
N LEU A 147 -8.04 6.47 -11.72
CA LEU A 147 -8.44 6.60 -13.13
C LEU A 147 -9.22 5.38 -13.62
N LEU A 148 -8.80 4.17 -13.25
CA LEU A 148 -9.52 2.95 -13.61
C LEU A 148 -10.91 2.91 -12.98
N PHE A 149 -11.03 3.29 -11.71
CA PHE A 149 -12.31 3.39 -11.03
C PHE A 149 -13.22 4.44 -11.69
N SER A 150 -12.68 5.62 -11.99
CA SER A 150 -13.40 6.71 -12.66
C SER A 150 -13.88 6.31 -14.06
N ALA A 151 -13.04 5.58 -14.81
CA ALA A 151 -13.38 5.08 -16.14
C ALA A 151 -14.45 3.98 -16.07
N ALA A 152 -14.40 3.11 -15.07
CA ALA A 152 -15.40 2.07 -14.86
C ALA A 152 -16.77 2.67 -14.48
N ASP A 153 -16.78 3.68 -13.61
CA ASP A 153 -17.99 4.33 -13.12
C ASP A 153 -18.67 5.21 -14.18
N SER A 154 -17.89 5.93 -14.99
CA SER A 154 -18.42 6.96 -15.92
C SER A 154 -18.10 6.70 -17.40
N TRP A 155 -17.91 5.45 -17.80
CA TRP A 155 -17.56 5.09 -19.19
C TRP A 155 -18.56 5.62 -20.24
N GLN A 156 -19.83 5.79 -19.88
CA GLN A 156 -20.88 6.25 -20.81
C GLN A 156 -21.01 7.78 -20.90
N ASP A 157 -20.45 8.52 -19.94
CA ASP A 157 -20.52 9.99 -19.89
C ASP A 157 -19.10 10.60 -19.98
N PRO A 158 -18.70 11.14 -21.14
CA PRO A 158 -17.37 11.69 -21.33
C PRO A 158 -17.07 12.89 -20.43
N LEU A 159 -18.09 13.66 -20.02
CA LEU A 159 -17.90 14.80 -19.11
C LEU A 159 -17.70 14.31 -17.67
N GLY A 160 -18.53 13.36 -17.22
CA GLY A 160 -18.34 12.66 -15.95
C GLY A 160 -16.95 12.01 -15.85
N LEU A 161 -16.52 11.32 -16.91
CA LEU A 161 -15.19 10.72 -16.98
C LEU A 161 -14.07 11.75 -16.81
N LEU A 162 -14.17 12.92 -17.47
CA LEU A 162 -13.18 14.00 -17.34
C LEU A 162 -13.16 14.58 -15.92
N MET A 163 -14.32 14.85 -15.33
CA MET A 163 -14.45 15.40 -13.98
C MET A 163 -13.93 14.42 -12.92
N HIS A 164 -14.31 13.15 -12.98
CA HIS A 164 -13.84 12.13 -12.04
C HIS A 164 -12.34 11.84 -12.19
N SER A 165 -11.83 11.86 -13.42
CA SER A 165 -10.39 11.70 -13.68
C SER A 165 -9.55 12.86 -13.15
N LEU A 166 -10.12 14.07 -13.01
CA LEU A 166 -9.42 15.23 -12.48
C LEU A 166 -8.97 15.02 -11.02
N VAL A 167 -9.70 14.19 -10.27
CA VAL A 167 -9.32 13.82 -8.89
C VAL A 167 -8.04 12.99 -8.86
N ALA A 168 -7.67 12.32 -9.95
CA ALA A 168 -6.38 11.61 -10.05
C ALA A 168 -5.18 12.56 -10.25
N ALA A 169 -5.41 13.73 -10.85
CA ALA A 169 -4.37 14.72 -11.17
C ALA A 169 -3.47 15.12 -9.98
N PRO A 170 -3.99 15.43 -8.77
CA PRO A 170 -3.15 15.76 -7.63
C PRO A 170 -2.18 14.63 -7.24
N PHE A 171 -2.55 13.36 -7.42
CA PHE A 171 -1.63 12.24 -7.12
C PHE A 171 -0.45 12.22 -8.09
N PHE A 172 -0.69 12.42 -9.39
CA PHE A 172 0.39 12.50 -10.38
C PHE A 172 1.26 13.74 -10.20
N ALA A 173 0.64 14.88 -9.87
CA ALA A 173 1.35 16.12 -9.57
C ALA A 173 2.26 15.95 -8.35
N LEU A 174 1.75 15.36 -7.26
CA LEU A 174 2.55 15.05 -6.07
C LEU A 174 3.62 14.00 -6.34
N ALA A 175 3.37 13.01 -7.21
CA ALA A 175 4.39 12.04 -7.62
C ALA A 175 5.55 12.70 -8.37
N ALA A 176 5.25 13.66 -9.26
CA ALA A 176 6.26 14.46 -9.95
C ALA A 176 6.98 15.41 -8.99
N LEU A 177 6.24 16.02 -8.06
CA LEU A 177 6.79 16.90 -7.02
C LEU A 177 7.74 16.14 -6.09
N ALA A 178 7.38 14.92 -5.67
CA ALA A 178 8.20 14.07 -4.81
C ALA A 178 9.57 13.76 -5.44
N ARG A 179 9.63 13.68 -6.78
CA ARG A 179 10.88 13.46 -7.50
C ARG A 179 11.81 14.69 -7.47
N ARG A 180 11.26 15.90 -7.57
CA ARG A 180 12.03 17.16 -7.65
C ARG A 180 12.29 17.78 -6.27
N TRP A 181 11.28 17.83 -5.41
CA TRP A 181 11.29 18.48 -4.10
C TRP A 181 10.66 17.54 -3.04
N PRO A 182 11.40 16.51 -2.59
CA PRO A 182 10.85 15.48 -1.70
C PRO A 182 10.29 16.06 -0.40
N ARG A 183 10.95 17.06 0.19
CA ARG A 183 10.48 17.67 1.45
C ARG A 183 9.15 18.40 1.29
N ILE A 184 9.01 19.21 0.24
CA ILE A 184 7.76 19.94 -0.03
C ILE A 184 6.63 18.94 -0.28
N ALA A 185 6.89 17.93 -1.11
CA ALA A 185 5.93 16.85 -1.34
C ALA A 185 5.58 16.10 -0.04
N GLY A 186 6.57 15.88 0.84
CA GLY A 186 6.34 15.25 2.13
C GLY A 186 5.40 16.04 3.04
N VAL A 187 5.62 17.35 3.17
CA VAL A 187 4.71 18.24 3.93
C VAL A 187 3.31 18.23 3.31
N LEU A 188 3.21 18.37 1.98
CA LEU A 188 1.92 18.38 1.28
C LEU A 188 1.17 17.06 1.44
N LEU A 189 1.86 15.91 1.45
CA LEU A 189 1.23 14.61 1.65
C LEU A 189 0.69 14.44 3.07
N ILE A 190 1.43 14.89 4.09
CA ILE A 190 0.94 14.89 5.47
C ILE A 190 -0.25 15.83 5.59
N ALA A 191 -0.16 17.05 5.05
CA ALA A 191 -1.25 18.01 5.07
C ALA A 191 -2.50 17.46 4.36
N ALA A 192 -2.35 16.81 3.19
CA ALA A 192 -3.43 16.16 2.48
C ALA A 192 -4.02 14.99 3.27
N GLY A 193 -3.18 14.17 3.92
CA GLY A 193 -3.63 13.08 4.78
C GLY A 193 -4.47 13.58 5.97
N VAL A 194 -4.00 14.62 6.65
CA VAL A 194 -4.73 15.29 7.74
C VAL A 194 -6.03 15.90 7.22
N PHE A 195 -5.98 16.61 6.09
CA PHE A 195 -7.16 17.18 5.46
C PHE A 195 -8.20 16.10 5.15
N PHE A 196 -7.83 15.00 4.51
CA PHE A 196 -8.75 13.89 4.22
C PHE A 196 -9.29 13.25 5.49
N TYR A 197 -8.48 13.15 6.55
CA TYR A 197 -8.94 12.61 7.82
C TYR A 197 -10.12 13.40 8.40
N PHE A 198 -10.03 14.73 8.37
CA PHE A 198 -11.10 15.61 8.85
C PHE A 198 -12.25 15.74 7.83
N PHE A 199 -11.93 15.84 6.54
CA PHE A 199 -12.94 16.00 5.48
C PHE A 199 -13.87 14.80 5.37
N PHE A 200 -13.35 13.57 5.51
CA PHE A 200 -14.17 12.36 5.54
C PHE A 200 -14.76 12.05 6.91
N ASP A 201 -14.52 12.92 7.89
CA ASP A 201 -15.10 12.84 9.23
C ASP A 201 -14.81 11.50 9.93
N PHE A 202 -13.61 10.94 9.76
CA PHE A 202 -13.26 9.62 10.33
C PHE A 202 -13.26 9.60 11.87
N HIS A 203 -13.33 10.77 12.51
CA HIS A 203 -13.42 10.90 13.96
C HIS A 203 -14.86 10.78 14.49
N SER A 204 -15.88 10.88 13.62
CA SER A 204 -17.27 10.70 14.01
C SER A 204 -17.72 9.25 13.76
N ASP A 205 -18.60 8.73 14.62
CA ASP A 205 -19.05 7.33 14.56
C ASP A 205 -20.17 7.10 13.51
N GLN A 206 -20.46 8.09 12.66
CA GLN A 206 -21.70 8.13 11.87
C GLN A 206 -21.72 7.23 10.63
N ARG A 207 -20.56 6.78 10.11
CA ARG A 207 -20.45 6.18 8.76
C ARG A 207 -20.32 4.65 8.69
N GLY A 208 -20.10 3.98 9.82
CA GLY A 208 -19.91 2.52 9.81
C GLY A 208 -19.23 1.93 11.04
N GLY A 209 -19.16 2.67 12.15
CA GLY A 209 -18.45 2.29 13.35
C GLY A 209 -16.96 2.64 13.33
N LEU A 210 -16.41 2.83 14.53
CA LEU A 210 -15.01 3.19 14.76
C LEU A 210 -14.00 2.29 14.03
N ILE A 211 -14.26 0.99 13.92
CA ILE A 211 -13.32 0.06 13.29
C ILE A 211 -13.30 0.25 11.78
N THR A 212 -14.46 0.26 11.12
CA THR A 212 -14.57 0.52 9.68
C THR A 212 -13.91 1.85 9.31
N ASN A 213 -14.19 2.92 10.07
CA ASN A 213 -13.56 4.22 9.86
C ASN A 213 -12.04 4.16 10.04
N SER A 214 -11.56 3.39 11.02
CA SER A 214 -10.12 3.18 11.25
C SER A 214 -9.47 2.42 10.10
N VAL A 215 -10.11 1.36 9.58
CA VAL A 215 -9.63 0.61 8.41
C VAL A 215 -9.52 1.53 7.20
N THR A 216 -10.58 2.28 6.89
CA THR A 216 -10.60 3.20 5.76
C THR A 216 -9.55 4.30 5.93
N ALA A 217 -9.42 4.87 7.13
CA ALA A 217 -8.39 5.86 7.42
C ALA A 217 -6.98 5.29 7.23
N VAL A 218 -6.70 4.08 7.72
CA VAL A 218 -5.38 3.44 7.54
C VAL A 218 -5.09 3.19 6.06
N LEU A 219 -6.05 2.69 5.30
CA LEU A 219 -5.85 2.37 3.88
C LEU A 219 -5.76 3.62 2.99
N LEU A 220 -6.48 4.70 3.32
CA LEU A 220 -6.53 5.92 2.52
C LEU A 220 -5.50 6.96 2.98
N VAL A 221 -5.48 7.28 4.28
CA VAL A 221 -4.62 8.31 4.88
C VAL A 221 -3.23 7.77 5.20
N GLY A 222 -3.14 6.51 5.62
CA GLY A 222 -1.87 5.86 5.96
C GLY A 222 -0.80 5.97 4.87
N PRO A 223 -1.06 5.61 3.60
CA PRO A 223 -0.06 5.71 2.53
C PRO A 223 0.44 7.14 2.31
N LEU A 224 -0.44 8.14 2.43
CA LEU A 224 -0.09 9.55 2.27
C LEU A 224 0.82 10.01 3.40
N VAL A 225 0.41 9.79 4.65
CA VAL A 225 1.18 10.20 5.84
C VAL A 225 2.50 9.43 5.91
N GLY A 226 2.47 8.11 5.73
CA GLY A 226 3.66 7.26 5.74
C GLY A 226 4.68 7.64 4.66
N SER A 227 4.22 7.88 3.44
CA SER A 227 5.08 8.39 2.36
C SER A 227 5.59 9.80 2.66
N GLY A 228 4.77 10.66 3.25
CA GLY A 228 5.14 12.02 3.61
C GLY A 228 6.23 12.06 4.67
N VAL A 229 6.08 11.30 5.75
CA VAL A 229 7.09 11.13 6.80
C VAL A 229 8.39 10.56 6.23
N ALA A 230 8.30 9.53 5.37
CA ALA A 230 9.47 8.96 4.72
C ALA A 230 10.21 9.97 3.83
N LEU A 231 9.50 10.83 3.10
CA LEU A 231 10.08 11.88 2.27
C LEU A 231 10.73 13.00 3.10
N LEU A 232 10.20 13.32 4.29
CA LEU A 232 10.82 14.26 5.22
C LEU A 232 12.09 13.70 5.85
N GLY A 233 12.09 12.41 6.18
CA GLY A 233 13.23 11.69 6.74
C GLY A 233 14.34 11.38 5.74
N ALA A 234 14.05 11.41 4.43
CA ALA A 234 15.04 11.32 3.38
C ALA A 234 15.91 12.58 3.38
N GLN A 235 16.96 12.58 4.21
CA GLN A 235 17.95 13.66 4.27
C GLN A 235 18.49 13.95 2.86
N SER A 236 18.78 15.23 2.62
CA SER A 236 19.46 15.75 1.43
C SER A 236 20.91 15.27 1.30
N GLY A 237 21.31 14.26 2.07
CA GLY A 237 22.58 13.58 1.93
C GLY A 237 22.56 12.91 0.57
N GLY A 238 23.42 13.41 -0.32
CA GLY A 238 23.60 12.88 -1.66
C GLY A 238 23.62 11.36 -1.58
N GLU A 239 22.67 10.73 -2.28
CA GLU A 239 22.96 9.38 -2.75
C GLU A 239 24.33 9.50 -3.40
N PRO A 240 25.37 8.79 -2.91
CA PRO A 240 26.62 8.72 -3.64
C PRO A 240 26.21 8.33 -5.05
N GLU A 241 26.55 9.19 -6.00
CA GLU A 241 26.33 9.01 -7.42
C GLU A 241 26.93 7.64 -7.74
N ALA A 242 26.09 6.62 -7.66
CA ALA A 242 26.47 5.26 -7.96
C ALA A 242 26.70 5.31 -9.46
N ALA A 243 27.98 5.47 -9.81
CA ALA A 243 28.51 5.61 -11.14
C ALA A 243 27.69 4.72 -12.10
N ALA A 244 26.90 5.40 -12.93
CA ALA A 244 26.32 4.82 -14.12
C ALA A 244 27.34 4.92 -15.25
#